data_AF-A0A923YKM1-F1
#
_entry.id   AF-A0A923YKM1-F1
#
_cell.length_a   1.000
_cell.length_b   1.000
_cell.length_c   1.000
_cell.angle_alpha   90.00
_cell.angle_beta   90.00
_cell.angle_gamma   90.00
#
_symmetry.space_group_name_H-M   'P 1'
#
loop_
_entity.id
_entity.type
_entity.pdbx_description
1 polymer ?
#
loop_
_entity_poly.entity_id
_entity_poly.type
_entity_poly.pdbx_seq_one_letter_code
_entity_poly.pdbx_strand_id
1 'polypeptide(L)'
;MNRTTQAYNRGAKPKTALLPKNRLVRLLSEARWIIFTVVTTYLMIIFISYSKADPGWSHSRAGPNLDNWGGWLGAYVADLLLFVFGASAWWWCVLLLRSVWRGYQHISQWLVVKTDPEDTHPHEVLIRGIGFGLILIGSMGIEYMRMYSIPMQLPRAPGGVLGQLIGSNAQSTLGFTGATLLLLSFFALGVSLFFHVSWLTVAERIGQGIEGAIQWVRNLIAAREDRRVGFAASVKREEIV
;
A
#
# COMPACT_ATOMS: atom_id res chain seq x y z
N MET A 1 27.18 76.01 0.46
CA MET A 1 26.40 75.05 1.28
C MET A 1 26.67 73.64 0.76
N ASN A 2 26.96 72.73 1.68
CA ASN A 2 27.84 71.57 1.50
C ASN A 2 27.29 70.46 0.58
N ARG A 3 28.08 70.04 -0.40
CA ARG A 3 27.92 68.77 -1.12
C ARG A 3 28.46 67.65 -0.23
N THR A 4 27.58 66.86 0.38
CA THR A 4 27.94 65.61 1.05
C THR A 4 28.14 64.51 0.01
N THR A 5 29.39 64.20 -0.28
CA THR A 5 29.78 63.05 -1.08
C THR A 5 29.45 61.78 -0.29
N GLN A 6 28.43 61.02 -0.70
CA GLN A 6 28.20 59.68 -0.16
C GLN A 6 29.40 58.80 -0.52
N ALA A 7 30.16 58.39 0.49
CA ALA A 7 31.24 57.43 0.33
C ALA A 7 30.63 56.08 -0.12
N TYR A 8 30.98 55.66 -1.34
CA TYR A 8 30.63 54.35 -1.88
C TYR A 8 31.35 53.26 -1.08
N ASN A 9 30.62 52.62 -0.17
CA ASN A 9 31.16 51.59 0.72
C ASN A 9 31.36 50.27 -0.04
N ARG A 10 32.58 50.06 -0.56
CA ARG A 10 32.96 48.96 -1.47
C ARG A 10 33.27 47.63 -0.75
N GLY A 11 32.74 47.45 0.47
CA GLY A 11 33.10 46.36 1.39
C GLY A 11 31.99 45.38 1.76
N ALA A 12 30.81 45.43 1.14
CA ALA A 12 29.79 44.42 1.39
C ALA A 12 30.15 43.11 0.70
N LYS A 13 30.76 42.16 1.43
CA LYS A 13 30.83 40.76 0.99
C LYS A 13 29.43 40.34 0.56
N PRO A 14 29.23 39.70 -0.61
CA PRO A 14 27.93 39.23 -1.00
C PRO A 14 27.44 38.33 0.14
N LYS A 15 26.31 38.68 0.77
CA LYS A 15 25.63 37.75 1.66
C LYS A 15 25.32 36.55 0.77
N THR A 16 26.10 35.48 0.89
CA THR A 16 25.76 34.19 0.32
C THR A 16 24.35 33.93 0.80
N ALA A 17 23.38 34.02 -0.12
CA ALA A 17 21.98 33.87 0.21
C ALA A 17 21.78 32.40 0.58
N LEU A 18 22.03 32.07 1.85
CA LEU A 18 21.64 30.81 2.44
C LEU A 18 20.13 30.74 2.22
N LEU A 19 19.70 29.84 1.33
CA LEU A 19 18.29 29.60 1.07
C LEU A 19 17.60 29.43 2.43
N PRO A 20 16.44 30.08 2.68
CA PRO A 20 15.75 29.93 3.96
C PRO A 20 15.53 28.43 4.20
N LYS A 21 15.98 27.94 5.36
CA LYS A 21 16.03 26.50 5.75
C LYS A 21 14.74 25.75 5.37
N ASN A 22 13.60 26.43 5.44
CA ASN A 22 12.27 25.89 5.12
C ASN A 22 12.05 25.58 3.63
N ARG A 23 12.68 26.31 2.69
CA ARG A 23 12.56 26.05 1.24
C ARG A 23 13.33 24.81 0.81
N LEU A 24 14.52 24.59 1.37
CA LEU A 24 15.32 23.40 1.07
C LEU A 24 14.65 22.12 1.61
N VAL A 25 14.17 22.15 2.86
CA VAL A 25 13.43 21.03 3.46
C VAL A 25 12.19 20.69 2.64
N ARG A 26 11.50 21.71 2.12
CA ARG A 26 10.35 21.53 1.21
C ARG A 26 10.76 20.86 -0.10
N LEU A 27 11.77 21.38 -0.81
CA LEU A 27 12.23 20.79 -2.08
C LEU A 27 12.71 19.35 -1.90
N LEU A 28 13.39 19.05 -0.80
CA LEU A 28 13.80 17.68 -0.47
C LEU A 28 12.61 16.76 -0.20
N SER A 29 11.56 17.28 0.47
CA SER A 29 10.35 16.52 0.75
C SER A 29 9.52 16.25 -0.51
N GLU A 30 9.39 17.24 -1.39
CA GLU A 30 8.77 17.11 -2.72
C GLU A 30 9.55 16.12 -3.59
N ALA A 31 10.88 16.26 -3.69
CA ALA A 31 11.73 15.35 -4.45
C ALA A 31 11.63 13.91 -3.92
N ARG A 32 11.68 13.73 -2.59
CA ARG A 32 11.49 12.43 -1.94
C ARG A 32 10.14 11.82 -2.31
N TRP A 33 9.06 12.58 -2.26
CA TRP A 33 7.71 12.10 -2.63
C TRP A 33 7.62 11.69 -4.11
N ILE A 34 8.20 12.47 -5.03
CA ILE A 34 8.28 12.13 -6.45
C ILE A 34 9.05 10.82 -6.65
N ILE A 35 10.23 10.68 -6.02
CA ILE A 35 11.04 9.46 -6.09
C ILE A 35 10.24 8.25 -5.60
N PHE A 36 9.59 8.34 -4.44
CA PHE A 36 8.75 7.24 -3.94
C PHE A 36 7.63 6.90 -4.90
N THR A 37 6.99 7.89 -5.54
CA THR A 37 5.93 7.67 -6.52
C THR A 37 6.45 6.88 -7.72
N VAL A 38 7.57 7.33 -8.32
CA VAL A 38 8.20 6.66 -9.45
C VAL A 38 8.62 5.24 -9.10
N VAL A 39 9.27 5.05 -7.95
CA VAL A 39 9.71 3.72 -7.48
C VAL A 39 8.52 2.79 -7.25
N THR A 40 7.43 3.30 -6.66
CA THR A 40 6.21 2.52 -6.42
C THR A 40 5.60 2.05 -7.74
N THR A 41 5.40 2.98 -8.68
CA THR A 41 4.81 2.66 -9.98
C THR A 41 5.70 1.69 -10.75
N TYR A 42 7.02 1.91 -10.75
CA TYR A 42 7.96 1.01 -11.38
C TYR A 42 7.90 -0.40 -10.75
N LEU A 43 7.91 -0.51 -9.42
CA LEU A 43 7.82 -1.80 -8.73
C LEU A 43 6.52 -2.56 -9.08
N MET A 44 5.38 -1.86 -9.16
CA MET A 44 4.11 -2.47 -9.57
C MET A 44 4.15 -2.94 -11.02
N ILE A 45 4.70 -2.13 -11.94
CA ILE A 45 4.85 -2.51 -13.35
C ILE A 45 5.64 -3.80 -13.47
N ILE A 46 6.80 -3.91 -12.82
CA ILE A 46 7.67 -5.08 -12.95
C ILE A 46 7.08 -6.34 -12.33
N PHE A 47 6.24 -6.23 -11.30
CA PHE A 47 5.52 -7.37 -10.74
C PHE A 47 4.32 -7.79 -11.59
N ILE A 48 3.58 -6.84 -12.17
CA ILE A 48 2.45 -7.15 -13.07
C ILE A 48 2.96 -7.81 -14.36
N SER A 49 4.04 -7.30 -14.93
CA SER A 49 4.63 -7.82 -16.17
C SER A 49 5.68 -8.91 -15.91
N TYR A 50 5.68 -9.55 -14.75
CA TYR A 50 6.68 -10.58 -14.44
C TYR A 50 6.49 -11.83 -15.31
N SER A 51 7.56 -12.27 -15.97
CA SER A 51 7.60 -13.50 -16.75
C SER A 51 8.76 -14.38 -16.28
N LYS A 52 8.53 -15.70 -16.13
CA LYS A 52 9.60 -16.66 -15.82
C LYS A 52 10.55 -16.90 -17.00
N ALA A 53 10.19 -16.41 -18.19
CA ALA A 53 11.03 -16.50 -19.38
C ALA A 53 12.15 -15.46 -19.38
N ASP A 54 12.00 -14.37 -18.60
CA ASP A 54 12.96 -13.28 -18.51
C ASP A 54 14.23 -13.69 -17.73
N PRO A 55 15.38 -13.05 -18.02
CA PRO A 55 16.59 -13.21 -17.22
C PRO A 55 16.36 -12.73 -15.78
N GLY A 56 16.74 -13.55 -14.79
CA GLY A 56 16.53 -13.26 -13.38
C GLY A 56 17.69 -13.70 -12.49
N TRP A 57 17.63 -13.30 -11.22
CA TRP A 57 18.59 -13.68 -10.19
C TRP A 57 18.59 -15.20 -9.96
N SER A 58 17.40 -15.81 -9.98
CA SER A 58 17.17 -17.22 -9.69
C SER A 58 17.56 -18.14 -10.85
N HIS A 59 17.52 -17.63 -12.08
CA HIS A 59 17.82 -18.41 -13.29
C HIS A 59 18.43 -17.52 -14.38
N SER A 60 19.56 -17.96 -14.94
CA SER A 60 20.15 -17.34 -16.11
C SER A 60 19.46 -17.85 -17.38
N ARG A 61 18.42 -17.15 -17.83
CA ARG A 61 17.73 -17.43 -19.11
C ARG A 61 17.91 -16.26 -20.05
N ALA A 62 18.65 -16.47 -21.14
CA ALA A 62 18.81 -15.49 -22.21
C ALA A 62 17.82 -15.83 -23.34
N GLY A 63 16.57 -15.39 -23.19
CA GLY A 63 15.64 -15.35 -24.31
C GLY A 63 15.92 -14.14 -25.21
N PRO A 64 15.58 -14.19 -26.52
CA PRO A 64 15.77 -13.04 -27.42
C PRO A 64 14.81 -11.89 -27.11
N ASN A 65 13.68 -12.17 -26.46
CA ASN A 65 12.65 -11.19 -26.12
C ASN A 65 12.54 -11.08 -24.60
N LEU A 66 12.42 -9.84 -24.12
CA LEU A 66 12.18 -9.50 -22.74
C LEU A 66 10.71 -9.09 -22.58
N ASP A 67 9.95 -9.82 -21.78
CA ASP A 67 8.53 -9.58 -21.56
C ASP A 67 8.29 -8.51 -20.48
N ASN A 68 9.19 -8.42 -19.49
CA ASN A 68 9.06 -7.43 -18.41
C ASN A 68 9.16 -5.99 -18.92
N TRP A 69 8.14 -5.18 -18.62
CA TRP A 69 8.06 -3.78 -19.04
C TRP A 69 9.08 -2.88 -18.32
N GLY A 70 9.67 -3.33 -17.21
CA GLY A 70 10.77 -2.63 -16.55
C GLY A 70 12.15 -2.91 -17.14
N GLY A 71 12.25 -3.60 -18.27
CA GLY A 71 13.56 -3.90 -18.85
C GLY A 71 14.32 -4.96 -18.04
N TRP A 72 15.60 -5.13 -18.38
CA TRP A 72 16.46 -6.14 -17.75
C TRP A 72 16.54 -5.98 -16.23
N LEU A 73 16.68 -4.72 -15.77
CA LEU A 73 16.72 -4.41 -14.34
C LEU A 73 15.39 -4.78 -13.65
N GLY A 74 14.26 -4.47 -14.29
CA GLY A 74 12.94 -4.79 -13.78
C GLY A 74 12.71 -6.29 -13.62
N ALA A 75 13.03 -7.08 -14.64
CA ALA A 75 12.97 -8.54 -14.58
C ALA A 75 13.81 -9.10 -13.42
N TYR A 76 15.03 -8.60 -13.27
CA TYR A 76 15.97 -9.07 -12.24
C TYR A 76 15.50 -8.73 -10.81
N VAL A 77 15.02 -7.51 -10.60
CA VAL A 77 14.47 -7.06 -9.31
C VAL A 77 13.18 -7.80 -8.97
N ALA A 78 12.28 -7.97 -9.95
CA ALA A 78 11.03 -8.70 -9.77
C ALA A 78 11.30 -10.16 -9.40
N ASP A 79 12.16 -10.84 -10.15
CA ASP A 79 12.56 -12.21 -9.88
C ASP A 79 13.18 -12.36 -8.49
N LEU A 80 14.12 -11.49 -8.10
CA LEU A 80 14.74 -11.54 -6.77
C LEU A 80 13.71 -11.39 -5.64
N LEU A 81 12.83 -10.38 -5.72
CA LEU A 81 11.85 -10.12 -4.67
C LEU A 81 10.80 -11.22 -4.58
N LEU A 82 10.29 -11.69 -5.72
CA LEU A 82 9.32 -12.81 -5.78
C LEU A 82 9.98 -14.14 -5.38
N PHE A 83 11.28 -14.31 -5.58
CA PHE A 83 12.01 -15.48 -5.12
C PHE A 83 12.19 -15.49 -3.59
N VAL A 84 12.57 -14.35 -3.01
CA VAL A 84 12.81 -14.24 -1.56
C VAL A 84 11.51 -14.24 -0.77
N PHE A 85 10.55 -13.40 -1.16
CA PHE A 85 9.31 -13.16 -0.40
C PHE A 85 8.10 -13.91 -0.96
N GLY A 86 8.15 -14.42 -2.20
CA GLY A 86 6.98 -15.02 -2.82
C GLY A 86 5.90 -13.99 -3.15
N ALA A 87 4.63 -14.35 -2.97
CA ALA A 87 3.49 -13.45 -3.17
C ALA A 87 3.52 -12.28 -2.16
N SER A 88 4.09 -12.48 -0.98
CA SER A 88 4.30 -11.42 0.02
C SER A 88 5.17 -10.27 -0.48
N ALA A 89 5.88 -10.41 -1.60
CA ALA A 89 6.62 -9.30 -2.21
C ALA A 89 5.72 -8.08 -2.50
N TRP A 90 4.43 -8.31 -2.78
CA TRP A 90 3.45 -7.25 -3.03
C TRP A 90 3.20 -6.33 -1.81
N TRP A 91 3.51 -6.78 -0.59
CA TRP A 91 3.43 -5.91 0.59
C TRP A 91 4.41 -4.73 0.52
N TRP A 92 5.53 -4.86 -0.20
CA TRP A 92 6.43 -3.75 -0.46
C TRP A 92 5.75 -2.65 -1.28
N CYS A 93 4.93 -3.02 -2.28
CA CYS A 93 4.11 -2.05 -3.02
C CYS A 93 3.12 -1.32 -2.09
N VAL A 94 2.48 -2.05 -1.17
CA VAL A 94 1.56 -1.48 -0.18
C VAL A 94 2.28 -0.48 0.74
N LEU A 95 3.50 -0.80 1.19
CA LEU A 95 4.32 0.08 2.01
C LEU A 95 4.67 1.37 1.27
N LEU A 96 5.11 1.26 0.01
CA LEU A 96 5.49 2.41 -0.79
C LEU A 96 4.27 3.26 -1.15
N LEU A 97 3.14 2.66 -1.56
CA LEU A 97 1.87 3.36 -1.80
C LEU A 97 1.40 4.16 -0.58
N ARG A 98 1.47 3.56 0.62
CA ARG A 98 1.14 4.27 1.86
C ARG A 98 2.09 5.43 2.13
N SER A 99 3.37 5.29 1.79
CA SER A 99 4.37 6.34 1.93
C SER A 99 4.11 7.50 0.96
N VAL A 100 3.73 7.20 -0.29
CA VAL A 100 3.28 8.18 -1.29
C VAL A 100 2.02 8.90 -0.82
N TRP A 101 1.03 8.16 -0.29
CA TRP A 101 -0.21 8.75 0.25
C TRP A 101 0.07 9.71 1.40
N ARG A 102 0.90 9.32 2.37
CA ARG A 102 1.26 10.22 3.48
C ARG A 102 2.07 11.43 3.01
N GLY A 103 2.99 11.23 2.06
CA GLY A 103 3.74 12.33 1.45
C GLY A 103 2.81 13.33 0.77
N TYR A 104 1.80 12.86 0.05
CA TYR A 104 0.77 13.68 -0.55
C TYR A 104 -0.04 14.47 0.50
N GLN A 105 -0.52 13.79 1.56
CA GLN A 105 -1.29 14.43 2.64
C GLN A 105 -0.48 15.53 3.35
N HIS A 106 0.81 15.27 3.62
CA HIS A 106 1.69 16.26 4.25
C HIS A 106 1.93 17.48 3.36
N ILE A 107 2.11 17.28 2.05
CA ILE A 107 2.24 18.37 1.08
C ILE A 107 0.91 19.15 0.98
N SER A 108 -0.24 18.46 0.92
CA SER A 108 -1.56 19.10 0.77
C SER A 108 -1.98 19.91 2.00
N GLN A 109 -1.78 19.39 3.21
CA GLN A 109 -2.11 20.11 4.45
C GLN A 109 -1.32 21.40 4.59
N TRP A 110 -0.04 21.37 4.22
CA TRP A 110 0.83 22.54 4.26
C TRP A 110 0.52 23.58 3.17
N LEU A 111 0.26 23.14 1.93
CA LEU A 111 -0.04 24.05 0.79
C LEU A 111 -1.47 24.61 0.79
N VAL A 112 -2.46 23.82 1.21
CA VAL A 112 -3.88 24.15 1.06
C VAL A 112 -4.49 24.65 2.37
N VAL A 113 -4.12 24.04 3.50
CA VAL A 113 -4.81 24.30 4.80
C VAL A 113 -3.99 25.21 5.73
N LYS A 114 -2.71 25.48 5.42
CA LYS A 114 -1.77 26.26 6.28
C LYS A 114 -1.79 25.83 7.74
N THR A 115 -2.07 24.55 8.00
CA THR A 115 -1.95 23.98 9.34
C THR A 115 -0.53 23.47 9.50
N ASP A 116 0.09 23.75 10.64
CA ASP A 116 1.38 23.11 10.96
C ASP A 116 1.16 21.60 11.01
N PRO A 117 1.93 20.82 10.22
CA PRO A 117 1.80 19.36 10.22
C PRO A 117 2.10 18.83 11.62
N GLU A 118 1.24 17.95 12.15
CA GLU A 118 1.51 17.28 13.42
C GLU A 118 2.84 16.52 13.34
N ASP A 119 3.70 16.73 14.34
CA ASP A 119 4.98 16.05 14.42
C ASP A 119 4.76 14.54 14.52
N THR A 120 5.12 13.80 13.46
CA THR A 120 5.19 12.34 13.53
C THR A 120 6.22 11.94 14.58
N HIS A 121 5.75 11.35 15.67
CA HIS A 121 6.62 10.93 16.74
C HIS A 121 7.47 9.72 16.29
N PRO A 122 8.75 9.63 16.69
CA PRO A 122 9.65 8.54 16.29
C PRO A 122 9.11 7.14 16.62
N HIS A 123 8.35 7.02 17.70
CA HIS A 123 7.75 5.76 18.13
C HIS A 123 6.71 5.23 17.13
N GLU A 124 5.97 6.10 16.44
CA GLU A 124 5.01 5.66 15.44
C GLU A 124 5.68 4.98 14.25
N VAL A 125 6.83 5.50 13.82
CA VAL A 125 7.59 4.91 12.70
C VAL A 125 8.08 3.51 13.09
N LEU A 126 8.57 3.35 14.32
CA LEU A 126 9.01 2.06 14.84
C LEU A 126 7.84 1.06 14.94
N ILE A 127 6.71 1.47 15.53
CA ILE A 127 5.53 0.61 15.66
C ILE A 127 5.02 0.16 14.29
N ARG A 128 5.02 1.08 13.30
CA ARG A 128 4.65 0.75 11.92
C ARG A 128 5.64 -0.20 11.27
N GLY A 129 6.94 -0.03 11.50
CA GLY A 129 7.98 -0.93 11.02
C GLY A 129 7.82 -2.34 11.59
N ILE A 130 7.56 -2.46 12.89
CA ILE A 130 7.25 -3.73 13.56
C ILE A 130 5.98 -4.35 12.96
N GLY A 131 4.92 -3.54 12.79
CA GLY A 131 3.68 -3.98 12.17
C GLY A 131 3.89 -4.55 10.76
N PHE A 132 4.66 -3.86 9.93
CA PHE A 132 5.02 -4.34 8.59
C PHE A 132 5.82 -5.65 8.62
N GLY A 133 6.78 -5.77 9.53
CA GLY A 133 7.53 -7.00 9.73
C GLY A 133 6.63 -8.19 10.11
N LEU A 134 5.67 -7.97 11.00
CA LEU A 134 4.69 -8.99 11.39
C LEU A 134 3.76 -9.38 10.22
N ILE A 135 3.33 -8.41 9.39
CA ILE A 135 2.57 -8.71 8.15
C ILE A 135 3.40 -9.64 7.26
N LEU A 136 4.66 -9.28 6.99
CA LEU A 136 5.53 -10.09 6.13
C LEU A 136 5.74 -11.50 6.69
N ILE A 137 6.07 -11.63 7.97
CA ILE A 137 6.29 -12.95 8.60
C ILE A 137 5.03 -13.81 8.52
N GLY A 138 3.87 -13.24 8.89
CA GLY A 138 2.59 -13.94 8.85
C GLY A 138 2.21 -14.35 7.42
N SER A 139 2.28 -13.41 6.47
CA SER A 139 1.92 -13.63 5.06
C SER A 139 2.80 -14.69 4.40
N MET A 140 4.14 -14.55 4.51
CA MET A 140 5.07 -15.50 3.89
C MET A 140 4.91 -16.92 4.42
N GLY A 141 4.72 -17.06 5.75
CA GLY A 141 4.52 -18.36 6.38
C GLY A 141 3.19 -19.00 5.96
N ILE A 142 2.11 -18.23 5.94
CA ILE A 142 0.78 -18.72 5.49
C ILE A 142 0.84 -19.12 4.02
N GLU A 143 1.41 -18.27 3.16
CA GLU A 143 1.56 -18.53 1.73
C GLU A 143 2.29 -19.85 1.48
N TYR A 144 3.40 -20.10 2.18
CA TYR A 144 4.12 -21.37 2.10
C TYR A 144 3.25 -22.56 2.54
N MET A 145 2.58 -22.47 3.69
CA MET A 145 1.85 -23.59 4.29
C MET A 145 0.51 -23.90 3.60
N ARG A 146 -0.16 -22.88 3.04
CA ARG A 146 -1.56 -22.98 2.60
C ARG A 146 -1.79 -22.75 1.12
N MET A 147 -0.94 -21.97 0.45
CA MET A 147 -1.20 -21.55 -0.94
C MET A 147 -0.48 -22.42 -1.98
N TYR A 148 0.12 -23.55 -1.58
CA TYR A 148 0.89 -24.44 -2.46
C TYR A 148 0.10 -24.98 -3.67
N SER A 149 -1.24 -25.03 -3.59
CA SER A 149 -2.11 -25.51 -4.67
C SER A 149 -2.49 -24.43 -5.69
N ILE A 150 -2.21 -23.15 -5.42
CA ILE A 150 -2.59 -22.03 -6.29
C ILE A 150 -1.52 -21.87 -7.36
N PRO A 151 -1.85 -22.02 -8.66
CA PRO A 151 -0.89 -21.87 -9.74
C PRO A 151 -0.53 -20.39 -9.93
N MET A 152 0.48 -19.93 -9.19
CA MET A 152 1.02 -18.57 -9.36
C MET A 152 2.27 -18.59 -10.25
N GLN A 153 2.38 -17.59 -11.12
CA GLN A 153 3.59 -17.36 -11.92
C GLN A 153 4.70 -16.79 -11.03
N LEU A 154 5.30 -17.63 -10.19
CA LEU A 154 6.38 -17.27 -9.28
C LEU A 154 7.63 -18.12 -9.57
N PRO A 155 8.84 -17.58 -9.35
CA PRO A 155 10.08 -18.35 -9.54
C PRO A 155 10.19 -19.53 -8.56
N ARG A 156 9.50 -19.45 -7.42
CA ARG A 156 9.45 -20.49 -6.39
C ARG A 156 8.03 -20.64 -5.83
N ALA A 157 7.89 -21.44 -4.76
CA ALA A 157 6.66 -21.58 -3.99
C ALA A 157 6.10 -20.23 -3.52
N PRO A 158 4.78 -20.14 -3.29
CA PRO A 158 4.08 -18.92 -2.90
C PRO A 158 4.69 -18.10 -1.77
N GLY A 159 5.31 -18.72 -0.76
CA GLY A 159 5.95 -18.01 0.36
C GLY A 159 7.41 -17.63 0.13
N GLY A 160 7.99 -17.93 -1.03
CA GLY A 160 9.41 -17.72 -1.32
C GLY A 160 10.34 -18.52 -0.40
N VAL A 161 11.61 -18.13 -0.37
CA VAL A 161 12.63 -18.76 0.49
C VAL A 161 12.37 -18.47 1.97
N LEU A 162 11.99 -17.23 2.31
CA LEU A 162 11.77 -16.85 3.71
C LEU A 162 10.51 -17.49 4.29
N GLY A 163 9.42 -17.57 3.52
CA GLY A 163 8.21 -18.26 3.94
C GLY A 163 8.42 -19.76 4.13
N GLN A 164 9.26 -20.39 3.31
CA GLN A 164 9.68 -21.78 3.54
C GLN A 164 10.39 -21.92 4.89
N LEU A 165 11.31 -21.02 5.23
CA LEU A 165 12.01 -21.05 6.52
C LEU A 165 11.04 -20.83 7.68
N ILE A 166 10.21 -19.79 7.62
CA ILE A 166 9.27 -19.42 8.67
C ILE A 166 8.21 -20.51 8.86
N GLY A 167 7.56 -20.92 7.77
CA GLY A 167 6.46 -21.88 7.79
C GLY A 167 6.90 -23.27 8.20
N SER A 168 8.05 -23.77 7.71
CA SER A 168 8.54 -25.09 8.09
C SER A 168 8.94 -25.16 9.57
N ASN A 169 9.62 -24.14 10.10
CA ASN A 169 9.97 -24.06 11.53
C ASN A 169 8.74 -23.90 12.43
N ALA A 170 7.77 -23.08 12.02
CA ALA A 170 6.52 -22.94 12.77
C ALA A 170 5.76 -24.28 12.81
N GLN A 171 5.67 -24.97 11.68
CA GLN A 171 4.98 -26.26 11.57
C GLN A 171 5.69 -27.36 12.37
N SER A 172 7.03 -27.42 12.36
CA SER A 172 7.78 -28.40 13.15
C SER A 172 7.66 -28.17 14.66
N THR A 173 7.48 -26.92 15.09
CA THR A 173 7.43 -26.55 16.51
C THR A 173 6.03 -26.67 17.10
N LEU A 174 5.01 -26.22 16.37
CA LEU A 174 3.63 -26.05 16.86
C LEU A 174 2.61 -26.99 16.19
N GLY A 175 3.06 -27.82 15.25
CA GLY A 175 2.18 -28.57 14.36
C GLY A 175 1.47 -27.67 13.34
N PHE A 176 0.79 -28.29 12.37
CA PHE A 176 0.15 -27.56 11.27
C PHE A 176 -0.90 -26.54 11.73
N THR A 177 -1.78 -26.95 12.64
CA THR A 177 -2.86 -26.08 13.16
C THR A 177 -2.31 -24.94 14.02
N GLY A 178 -1.41 -25.23 14.96
CA GLY A 178 -0.82 -24.22 15.84
C GLY A 178 0.00 -23.19 15.09
N ALA A 179 0.82 -23.63 14.13
CA ALA A 179 1.58 -22.75 13.25
C ALA A 179 0.67 -21.81 12.44
N THR A 180 -0.44 -22.33 11.92
CA THR A 180 -1.40 -21.52 11.17
C THR A 180 -2.00 -20.42 12.05
N LEU A 181 -2.44 -20.76 13.27
CA LEU A 181 -3.01 -19.80 14.20
C LEU A 181 -2.00 -18.72 14.60
N LEU A 182 -0.74 -19.11 14.86
CA LEU A 182 0.33 -18.16 15.17
C LEU A 182 0.57 -17.18 14.01
N LEU A 183 0.72 -17.70 12.80
CA LEU A 183 1.01 -16.87 11.62
C LEU A 183 -0.17 -15.94 11.27
N LEU A 184 -1.42 -16.41 11.42
CA LEU A 184 -2.61 -15.58 11.30
C LEU A 184 -2.63 -14.47 12.36
N SER A 185 -2.20 -14.79 13.59
CA SER A 185 -2.12 -13.80 14.67
C SER A 185 -1.07 -12.74 14.37
N PHE A 186 0.12 -13.12 13.89
CA PHE A 186 1.14 -12.16 13.45
C PHE A 186 0.64 -11.30 12.29
N PHE A 187 0.00 -11.90 11.30
CA PHE A 187 -0.60 -11.14 10.20
C PHE A 187 -1.64 -10.12 10.71
N ALA A 188 -2.58 -10.56 11.56
CA ALA A 188 -3.64 -9.71 12.08
C ALA A 188 -3.12 -8.58 12.99
N LEU A 189 -2.14 -8.87 13.85
CA LEU A 189 -1.47 -7.86 14.67
C LEU A 189 -0.66 -6.90 13.81
N GLY A 190 0.03 -7.41 12.79
CA GLY A 190 0.79 -6.60 11.85
C GLY A 190 -0.09 -5.60 11.09
N VAL A 191 -1.25 -6.06 10.58
CA VAL A 191 -2.26 -5.20 9.93
C VAL A 191 -2.73 -4.11 10.89
N SER A 192 -3.06 -4.47 12.14
CA SER A 192 -3.48 -3.52 13.17
C SER A 192 -2.43 -2.43 13.40
N LEU A 193 -1.16 -2.81 13.65
CA LEU A 193 -0.08 -1.87 13.92
C LEU A 193 0.31 -1.02 12.69
N PHE A 194 0.32 -1.61 11.49
CA PHE A 194 0.75 -0.92 10.28
C PHE A 194 -0.30 0.10 9.77
N PHE A 195 -1.57 -0.30 9.78
CA PHE A 195 -2.68 0.55 9.31
C PHE A 195 -3.33 1.38 10.42
N HIS A 196 -3.03 1.09 11.69
CA HIS A 196 -3.68 1.69 12.87
C HIS A 196 -5.18 1.37 12.89
N VAL A 197 -5.50 0.12 12.59
CA VAL A 197 -6.88 -0.37 12.45
C VAL A 197 -7.24 -1.21 13.67
N SER A 198 -8.32 -0.85 14.34
CA SER A 198 -8.92 -1.70 15.37
C SER A 198 -9.80 -2.79 14.74
N TRP A 199 -9.59 -4.05 15.12
CA TRP A 199 -10.42 -5.16 14.67
C TRP A 199 -11.87 -5.04 15.11
N LEU A 200 -12.15 -4.36 16.23
CA LEU A 200 -13.51 -4.06 16.66
C LEU A 200 -14.19 -3.13 15.65
N THR A 201 -13.50 -2.07 15.22
CA THR A 201 -14.01 -1.15 14.20
C THR A 201 -14.21 -1.84 12.85
N VAL A 202 -13.33 -2.79 12.50
CA VAL A 202 -13.52 -3.61 11.29
C VAL A 202 -14.79 -4.46 11.42
N ALA A 203 -14.99 -5.12 12.56
CA ALA A 203 -16.18 -5.92 12.82
C ALA A 203 -17.46 -5.08 12.77
N GLU A 204 -17.46 -3.90 13.39
CA GLU A 204 -18.57 -2.94 13.34
C GLU A 204 -18.89 -2.50 11.91
N ARG A 205 -17.87 -2.14 11.10
CA ARG A 205 -18.07 -1.72 9.71
C ARG A 205 -18.60 -2.85 8.83
N ILE A 206 -18.13 -4.07 9.04
CA ILE A 206 -18.66 -5.25 8.34
C ILE A 206 -20.12 -5.48 8.75
N GLY A 207 -20.44 -5.39 10.04
CA GLY A 207 -21.81 -5.49 10.54
C GLY A 207 -22.74 -4.45 9.90
N GLN A 208 -22.35 -3.19 9.92
CA GLN A 208 -23.08 -2.10 9.25
C GLN A 208 -23.26 -2.33 7.75
N GLY A 209 -22.23 -2.87 7.08
CA GLY A 209 -22.32 -3.22 5.65
C GLY A 209 -23.33 -4.32 5.37
N ILE A 210 -23.37 -5.36 6.21
CA ILE A 210 -24.34 -6.46 6.11
C ILE A 210 -25.76 -5.94 6.39
N GLU A 211 -25.96 -5.17 7.45
CA GLU A 211 -27.24 -4.54 7.77
C GLU A 211 -27.74 -3.65 6.62
N GLY A 212 -26.85 -2.82 6.06
CA GLY A 212 -27.15 -1.98 4.91
C GLY A 212 -27.53 -2.79 3.66
N ALA A 213 -26.81 -3.89 3.39
CA ALA A 213 -27.13 -4.78 2.28
C ALA A 213 -28.50 -5.45 2.46
N ILE A 214 -28.82 -5.92 3.67
CA ILE A 214 -30.13 -6.50 3.99
C ILE A 214 -31.22 -5.46 3.81
N GLN A 215 -31.03 -4.23 4.31
CA GLN A 215 -32.01 -3.16 4.17
C GLN A 215 -32.21 -2.76 2.70
N TRP A 216 -31.13 -2.70 1.92
CA TRP A 216 -31.20 -2.45 0.48
C TRP A 216 -32.02 -3.50 -0.27
N VAL A 217 -31.79 -4.79 0.01
CA VAL A 217 -32.59 -5.88 -0.57
C VAL A 217 -34.07 -5.77 -0.17
N ARG A 218 -34.35 -5.51 1.11
CA ARG A 218 -35.73 -5.32 1.60
C ARG A 218 -36.43 -4.16 0.89
N ASN A 219 -35.75 -3.03 0.74
CA ASN A 219 -36.28 -1.86 0.04
C ASN A 219 -36.54 -2.14 -1.44
N LEU A 220 -35.68 -2.94 -2.09
CA LEU A 220 -35.90 -3.35 -3.49
C LEU A 220 -37.13 -4.24 -3.66
N ILE A 221 -37.37 -5.16 -2.72
CA ILE A 221 -38.56 -6.02 -2.74
C ILE A 221 -39.82 -5.19 -2.49
N ALA A 222 -39.82 -4.34 -1.46
CA ALA A 222 -40.92 -3.44 -1.15
C ALA A 222 -41.25 -2.51 -2.33
N ALA A 223 -40.23 -1.92 -2.97
CA ALA A 223 -40.42 -1.06 -4.14
C ALA A 223 -41.01 -1.79 -5.36
N ARG A 224 -40.83 -3.11 -5.48
CA ARG A 224 -41.49 -3.92 -6.53
C ARG A 224 -42.95 -4.18 -6.19
N GLU A 225 -43.27 -4.43 -4.92
CA GLU A 225 -44.64 -4.62 -4.45
C GLU A 225 -45.45 -3.32 -4.58
N ASP A 226 -44.89 -2.18 -4.18
CA ASP A 226 -45.53 -0.87 -4.31
C ASP A 226 -45.84 -0.51 -5.77
N ARG A 227 -44.95 -0.86 -6.72
CA ARG A 227 -45.23 -0.67 -8.14
C ARG A 227 -46.43 -1.50 -8.59
N ARG A 228 -46.56 -2.76 -8.15
CA ARG A 228 -47.71 -3.61 -8.49
C ARG A 228 -49.02 -3.07 -7.93
N VAL A 229 -49.00 -2.60 -6.68
CA VAL A 229 -50.17 -1.99 -6.04
C VAL A 229 -50.54 -0.67 -6.74
N GLY A 230 -49.55 0.15 -7.12
CA GLY A 230 -49.76 1.39 -7.86
C GLY A 230 -50.43 1.18 -9.22
N PHE A 231 -50.01 0.17 -10.00
CA PHE A 231 -50.66 -0.18 -11.27
C PHE A 231 -52.09 -0.70 -11.06
N ALA A 232 -52.34 -1.53 -10.04
CA ALA A 232 -53.69 -2.01 -9.76
C ALA A 232 -54.65 -0.87 -9.33
N ALA A 233 -54.12 0.14 -8.64
CA ALA A 233 -54.90 1.31 -8.23
C ALA A 233 -55.18 2.29 -9.40
N SER A 234 -54.28 2.40 -10.39
CA SER A 234 -54.52 3.24 -11.57
C SER A 234 -55.60 2.63 -12.49
N VAL A 235 -55.56 1.32 -12.72
CA VAL A 235 -56.57 0.62 -13.54
C VAL A 235 -57.97 0.76 -12.95
N LYS A 236 -58.12 0.60 -11.62
CA LYS A 236 -59.41 0.79 -10.94
C LYS A 236 -59.96 2.22 -11.04
N ARG A 237 -59.11 3.23 -11.24
CA ARG A 237 -59.58 4.62 -11.43
C ARG A 237 -60.09 4.87 -12.83
N GLU A 238 -59.52 4.21 -13.85
CA GLU A 238 -59.97 4.32 -15.24
C GLU A 238 -61.30 3.59 -15.49
N GLU A 239 -61.58 2.50 -14.78
CA GLU A 239 -62.86 1.77 -14.91
C GLU A 239 -64.08 2.49 -14.28
N ILE A 240 -63.85 3.50 -13.44
CA ILE A 240 -64.92 4.20 -12.70
C ILE A 240 -65.32 5.54 -13.37
N VAL A 241 -64.57 5.99 -14.39
CA VAL A 241 -64.84 7.24 -15.15
C VAL A 241 -65.58 6.93 -16.45
#